data_AF-A0A925CZX9-F1
#
_entry.id   AF-A0A925CZX9-F1
#
_cell.length_a   1.000
_cell.length_b   1.000
_cell.length_c   1.000
_cell.angle_alpha   90.00
_cell.angle_beta   90.00
_cell.angle_gamma   90.00
#
_symmetry.space_group_name_H-M   'P 1'
#
loop_
_entity.id
_entity.type
_entity.pdbx_description
1 polymer ?
#
loop_
_entity_poly.entity_id
_entity_poly.type
_entity_poly.pdbx_seq_one_letter_code
_entity_poly.pdbx_strand_id
1 'polypeptide(L)'
;MPSLGQNIGINTDRRQPHGSAILVIKSSTEVILIPGTSSRTRTSISNPAKGLMHYNSTTSSWWFYNGAATTQIVVGSNPWSLSGNAGTVNSIGKSTFEINHS
;
A
#
# COMPACT_ATOMS: atom_id res chain seq x y z
N MET A 1 34.86 -15.73 0.21
CA MET A 1 33.83 -16.01 -0.82
C MET A 1 32.64 -15.11 -0.52
N PRO A 2 32.33 -14.09 -1.33
CA PRO A 2 31.12 -13.30 -1.12
C PRO A 2 29.90 -14.20 -1.40
N SER A 3 29.01 -14.31 -0.43
CA SER A 3 27.67 -14.85 -0.66
C SER A 3 26.92 -13.83 -1.53
N LEU A 4 26.69 -14.16 -2.80
CA LEU A 4 25.73 -13.42 -3.62
C LEU A 4 24.35 -13.81 -3.11
N GLY A 5 23.64 -12.87 -2.47
CA GLY A 5 22.32 -13.16 -1.89
C GLY A 5 21.39 -13.78 -2.93
N GLN A 6 20.89 -14.99 -2.66
CA GLN A 6 19.83 -15.60 -3.46
C GLN A 6 18.51 -14.92 -3.09
N ASN A 7 17.73 -14.51 -4.11
CA ASN A 7 16.37 -14.03 -3.89
C ASN A 7 15.47 -15.14 -3.37
N ILE A 8 14.41 -14.77 -2.65
CA ILE A 8 13.45 -15.71 -2.08
C ILE A 8 12.25 -15.81 -3.03
N GLY A 9 11.92 -17.04 -3.44
CA GLY A 9 10.71 -17.36 -4.19
C GLY A 9 9.74 -18.18 -3.35
N ILE A 10 8.49 -17.75 -3.29
CA ILE A 10 7.37 -18.54 -2.75
C ILE A 10 6.36 -18.72 -3.88
N ASN A 11 6.32 -19.87 -4.51
CA ASN A 11 5.44 -20.12 -5.64
C ASN A 11 4.95 -21.56 -5.74
N THR A 12 3.81 -21.73 -6.42
CA THR A 12 3.23 -23.05 -6.72
C THR A 12 3.66 -23.61 -8.08
N ASP A 13 4.23 -22.78 -8.95
CA ASP A 13 4.56 -23.10 -10.35
C ASP A 13 6.04 -23.45 -10.58
N ARG A 14 6.87 -23.44 -9.53
CA ARG A 14 8.32 -23.74 -9.55
C ARG A 14 9.14 -22.83 -10.48
N ARG A 15 8.60 -21.67 -10.88
CA ARG A 15 9.34 -20.73 -11.74
C ARG A 15 10.35 -19.93 -10.93
N GLN A 16 11.47 -19.58 -11.55
CA GLN A 16 12.46 -18.73 -10.90
C GLN A 16 11.88 -17.35 -10.55
N PRO A 17 12.24 -16.81 -9.37
CA PRO A 17 12.00 -15.41 -9.03
C PRO A 17 12.64 -14.48 -10.05
N HIS A 18 12.03 -13.32 -10.29
CA HIS A 18 12.60 -12.30 -11.15
C HIS A 18 13.92 -11.77 -10.58
N GLY A 19 14.95 -11.60 -11.42
CA GLY A 19 16.30 -11.24 -10.98
C GLY A 19 16.41 -9.87 -10.30
N SER A 20 15.44 -8.98 -10.50
CA SER A 20 15.40 -7.66 -9.84
C SER A 20 14.69 -7.64 -8.48
N ALA A 21 14.09 -8.75 -8.05
CA ALA A 21 13.29 -8.81 -6.83
C ALA A 21 14.00 -9.64 -5.75
N ILE A 22 13.99 -9.14 -4.50
CA ILE A 22 14.50 -9.87 -3.34
C ILE A 22 13.50 -10.94 -2.89
N LEU A 23 12.20 -10.69 -3.04
CA LEU A 23 11.12 -11.61 -2.70
C LEU A 23 10.08 -11.62 -3.83
N VAL A 24 9.74 -12.82 -4.31
CA VAL A 24 8.67 -13.04 -5.30
C VAL A 24 7.68 -14.06 -4.75
N ILE A 25 6.41 -13.67 -4.69
CA ILE A 25 5.31 -14.54 -4.26
C ILE A 25 4.35 -14.70 -5.45
N LYS A 26 4.12 -15.94 -5.89
CA LYS A 26 3.22 -16.26 -7.01
C LYS A 26 2.29 -17.41 -6.62
N SER A 27 1.00 -17.12 -6.53
CA SER A 27 -0.03 -18.13 -6.35
C SER A 27 -1.34 -17.68 -7.00
N SER A 28 -2.13 -18.65 -7.48
CA SER A 28 -3.51 -18.46 -7.94
C SER A 28 -4.55 -18.73 -6.85
N THR A 29 -4.18 -19.34 -5.73
CA THR A 29 -5.10 -19.90 -4.72
C THR A 29 -4.76 -19.49 -3.29
N GLU A 30 -3.48 -19.28 -2.98
CA GLU A 30 -3.03 -18.90 -1.64
C GLU A 30 -2.90 -17.37 -1.50
N VAL A 31 -3.10 -16.88 -0.28
CA VAL A 31 -3.00 -15.46 0.08
C VAL A 31 -1.87 -15.24 1.07
N ILE A 32 -1.36 -14.00 1.10
CA ILE A 32 -0.37 -13.57 2.10
C ILE A 32 -1.13 -13.05 3.33
N LEU A 33 -0.93 -13.70 4.47
CA LEU A 33 -1.39 -13.18 5.76
C LEU A 33 -0.25 -12.43 6.45
N ILE A 34 -0.36 -11.11 6.52
CA ILE A 34 0.58 -10.27 7.26
C ILE A 34 0.20 -10.30 8.75
N PRO A 35 1.12 -10.64 9.68
CA PRO A 35 0.81 -10.66 11.11
C PRO A 35 0.19 -9.35 11.58
N GLY A 36 -1.04 -9.44 12.07
CA GLY A 36 -1.74 -8.30 12.64
C GLY A 36 -1.14 -7.96 14.00
N THR A 37 -0.75 -6.70 14.21
CA THR A 37 -0.36 -6.23 15.55
C THR A 37 -1.30 -5.14 16.02
N SER A 38 -1.41 -4.97 17.33
CA SER A 38 -2.26 -3.93 17.92
C SER A 38 -1.78 -2.51 17.56
N SER A 39 -2.65 -1.51 17.72
CA SER A 39 -2.29 -0.09 17.61
C SER A 39 -1.07 0.28 18.48
N ARG A 40 -0.95 -0.32 19.67
CA ARG A 40 0.13 -0.06 20.62
C ARG A 40 1.48 -0.59 20.12
N THR A 41 1.46 -1.76 19.49
CA THR A 41 2.66 -2.35 18.88
C THR A 41 3.08 -1.57 17.64
N ARG A 42 2.13 -1.02 16.86
CA ARG A 42 2.44 -0.14 15.73
C ARG A 42 3.19 1.12 16.18
N THR A 43 2.74 1.75 17.26
CA THR A 43 3.38 2.96 17.81
C THR A 43 4.73 2.68 18.48
N SER A 44 5.00 1.43 18.88
CA SER A 44 6.28 1.05 19.48
C SER A 44 7.38 0.70 18.47
N ILE A 45 7.09 0.71 17.16
CA ILE A 45 8.10 0.51 16.12
C ILE A 45 8.94 1.79 16.03
N SER A 46 10.15 1.75 16.60
CA SER A 46 11.13 2.83 16.42
C SER A 46 11.72 2.77 15.00
N ASN A 47 11.91 3.94 14.39
CA ASN A 47 12.53 4.10 13.07
C ASN A 47 11.98 3.15 11.98
N PRO A 48 10.66 3.16 11.71
CA PRO A 48 10.09 2.31 10.68
C PRO A 48 10.70 2.60 9.31
N ALA A 49 10.97 1.54 8.53
CA ALA A 49 11.46 1.68 7.17
C ALA A 49 10.38 2.33 6.27
N LYS A 50 10.80 3.22 5.37
CA LYS A 50 9.90 3.77 4.33
C LYS A 50 9.32 2.61 3.52
N GLY A 51 8.00 2.58 3.36
CA GLY A 51 7.28 1.51 2.68
C GLY A 51 6.90 0.33 3.58
N LEU A 52 7.17 0.37 4.90
CA LEU A 52 6.67 -0.62 5.83
C LEU A 52 5.14 -0.70 5.75
N MET A 53 4.62 -1.88 5.42
CA MET A 53 3.19 -2.19 5.39
C MET A 53 2.81 -3.05 6.60
N HIS A 54 1.68 -2.73 7.23
CA HIS A 54 1.25 -3.39 8.45
C HIS A 54 -0.28 -3.44 8.57
N TYR A 55 -0.82 -4.58 9.03
CA TYR A 55 -2.23 -4.71 9.40
C TYR A 55 -2.42 -4.45 10.89
N ASN A 56 -3.24 -3.46 11.23
CA ASN A 56 -3.62 -3.17 12.60
C ASN A 56 -4.87 -3.96 12.98
N SER A 57 -4.72 -4.94 13.87
CA SER A 57 -5.83 -5.80 14.32
C SER A 57 -6.80 -5.09 15.27
N THR A 58 -6.41 -3.99 15.91
CA THR A 58 -7.29 -3.21 16.79
C THR A 58 -8.29 -2.38 15.98
N THR A 59 -7.84 -1.79 14.87
CA THR A 59 -8.67 -0.94 14.00
C THR A 59 -9.15 -1.66 12.75
N SER A 60 -8.81 -2.95 12.61
CA SER A 60 -9.05 -3.78 11.42
C SER A 60 -8.70 -3.06 10.12
N SER A 61 -7.52 -2.43 10.09
CA SER A 61 -7.14 -1.56 8.97
C SER A 61 -5.67 -1.69 8.57
N TRP A 62 -5.41 -1.44 7.29
CA TRP A 62 -4.07 -1.45 6.72
C TRP A 62 -3.40 -0.09 6.90
N TRP A 63 -2.12 -0.11 7.20
CA TRP A 63 -1.29 1.09 7.37
C TRP A 63 0.01 0.95 6.59
N PHE A 64 0.53 2.10 6.11
CA PHE A 64 1.85 2.19 5.50
C PHE A 64 2.65 3.34 6.08
N TYR A 65 3.97 3.18 6.22
CA TYR A 65 4.86 4.28 6.59
C TYR A 65 5.42 4.98 5.35
N ASN A 66 5.12 6.26 5.17
CA ASN A 66 5.54 7.02 3.98
C ASN A 66 6.96 7.58 4.07
N GLY A 67 7.68 7.35 5.18
CA GLY A 67 9.00 7.91 5.47
C GLY A 67 8.98 9.07 6.46
N ALA A 68 7.79 9.59 6.81
CA ALA A 68 7.60 10.62 7.82
C ALA A 68 6.51 10.24 8.82
N ALA A 69 5.38 9.71 8.34
CA ALA A 69 4.23 9.32 9.14
C ALA A 69 3.66 7.96 8.70
N THR A 70 2.96 7.31 9.63
CA THR A 70 2.19 6.09 9.35
C THR A 70 0.76 6.50 8.96
N THR A 71 0.35 6.17 7.74
CA THR A 71 -0.95 6.54 7.18
C THR A 71 -1.80 5.31 6.96
N GLN A 72 -3.09 5.40 7.28
CA GLN A 72 -4.05 4.33 7.03
C GLN A 72 -4.38 4.28 5.54
N ILE A 73 -4.40 3.07 4.98
CA ILE A 73 -4.93 2.80 3.65
C ILE A 73 -6.44 2.66 3.80
N VAL A 74 -7.19 3.68 3.38
CA VAL A 74 -8.64 3.68 3.41
C VAL A 74 -9.17 3.01 2.14
N VAL A 75 -9.96 1.95 2.32
CA VAL A 75 -10.72 1.29 1.26
C VAL A 75 -12.20 1.49 1.58
N GLY A 76 -12.94 2.21 0.73
CA GLY A 76 -14.40 2.31 0.82
C GLY A 76 -15.00 3.63 1.34
N SER A 77 -14.23 4.68 1.53
CA SER A 77 -14.76 6.05 1.65
C SER A 77 -14.23 6.85 0.47
N ASN A 78 -15.09 7.53 -0.28
CA ASN A 78 -14.73 8.34 -1.46
C ASN A 78 -13.35 9.01 -1.24
N PRO A 79 -12.29 8.55 -1.92
CA PRO A 79 -10.98 9.18 -1.79
C PRO A 79 -11.01 10.64 -2.27
N TRP A 80 -12.02 10.99 -3.08
CA TRP A 80 -12.48 12.36 -3.26
C TRP A 80 -13.23 12.87 -2.03
N SER A 81 -12.49 13.47 -1.10
CA SER A 81 -13.07 14.39 -0.14
C SER A 81 -13.57 15.64 -0.89
N LEU A 82 -14.88 15.90 -0.89
CA LEU A 82 -15.46 17.18 -1.32
C LEU A 82 -14.93 18.36 -0.47
N SER A 83 -14.26 18.09 0.65
CA SER A 83 -13.55 19.10 1.43
C SER A 83 -12.35 19.68 0.67
N GLY A 84 -11.81 18.98 -0.34
CA GLY A 84 -10.82 19.54 -1.28
C GLY A 84 -11.39 20.63 -2.21
N ASN A 85 -12.72 20.75 -2.29
CA ASN A 85 -13.42 21.83 -3.00
C ASN A 85 -13.89 22.95 -2.06
N ALA A 86 -13.58 22.90 -0.76
CA ALA A 86 -13.87 23.99 0.15
C ALA A 86 -13.08 25.25 -0.27
N GLY A 87 -13.76 26.21 -0.89
CA GLY A 87 -13.16 27.44 -1.41
C GLY A 87 -12.99 27.52 -2.93
N THR A 88 -13.22 26.45 -3.68
CA THR A 88 -13.36 26.53 -5.15
C THR A 88 -14.80 26.87 -5.50
N VAL A 89 -15.05 28.12 -5.88
CA VAL A 89 -16.27 28.52 -6.60
C VAL A 89 -16.40 27.70 -7.88
N ASN A 90 -17.64 27.29 -8.24
CA ASN A 90 -18.03 26.43 -9.36
C ASN A 90 -17.63 26.95 -10.77
N SER A 91 -16.72 27.93 -10.86
CA SER A 91 -16.36 28.65 -12.08
C SER A 91 -14.86 28.88 -12.27
N ILE A 92 -13.97 28.39 -11.39
CA ILE A 92 -12.50 28.59 -11.55
C ILE A 92 -11.70 27.27 -11.55
N GLY A 93 -12.34 26.12 -11.76
CA GLY A 93 -11.59 24.86 -11.67
C GLY A 93 -12.33 23.59 -12.06
N LYS A 94 -13.24 23.65 -13.03
CA LYS A 94 -13.62 22.44 -13.75
C LYS A 94 -12.82 22.42 -15.04
N SER A 95 -11.85 21.52 -15.12
CA SER A 95 -11.49 20.97 -16.42
C SER A 95 -12.69 20.16 -16.87
N THR A 96 -13.71 20.84 -17.42
CA THR A 96 -14.85 20.19 -18.05
C THR A 96 -14.28 19.43 -19.24
N PHE A 97 -14.18 18.11 -19.12
CA PHE A 97 -13.90 17.28 -20.28
C PHE A 97 -15.19 17.20 -21.10
N GLU A 98 -15.34 18.10 -22.07
CA GLU A 98 -16.43 18.03 -23.05
C GLU A 98 -16.13 16.89 -24.02
N ILE A 99 -16.90 15.80 -23.92
CA ILE A 99 -16.94 14.82 -25.01
C ILE A 99 -17.92 15.36 -26.05
N ASN A 100 -17.36 16.07 -27.03
CA ASN A 100 -18.08 16.40 -28.27
C ASN A 100 -18.52 15.09 -28.94
N HIS A 101 -19.83 14.86 -28.96
CA HIS A 101 -20.43 13.97 -29.94
C HIS A 101 -21.11 14.86 -30.97
N SER A 102 -20.72 14.66 -32.24
CA SER A 102 -21.23 15.37 -33.42
C SER A 102 -22.74 15.31 -33.57
#